data_AF-A0A382Y3Q4-F1
#
_entry.id   AF-A0A382Y3Q4-F1
#
_cell.length_a   1.000
_cell.length_b   1.000
_cell.length_c   1.000
_cell.angle_alpha   90.00
_cell.angle_beta   90.00
_cell.angle_gamma   90.00
#
_symmetry.space_group_name_H-M   'P 1'
#
loop_
_entity.id
_entity.type
_entity.pdbx_description
1 polymer ?
#
loop_
_entity_poly.entity_id
_entity_poly.type
_entity_poly.pdbx_seq_one_letter_code
_entity_poly.pdbx_strand_id
1 'polypeptide(L)'
;NRVSDLSSLAELEKMLWLELDNNQVCDLSPLAGMKELKKLYMENNRVRILEPLLELTRLEIVQGKGNPASSSETLKLVKALPKCSIKVGSFNKVPTRRNRNPAP
;
A
#
# COMPACT_ATOMS: atom_id res chain seq x y z
N ASN A 1 3.97 -9.81 -10.74
CA ASN A 1 4.18 -11.04 -9.95
C ASN A 1 2.87 -11.49 -9.32
N ARG A 2 2.82 -12.65 -8.66
CA ARG A 2 1.59 -13.19 -8.02
C ARG A 2 1.69 -13.27 -6.49
N VAL A 3 2.55 -12.44 -5.88
CA VAL A 3 2.66 -12.41 -4.42
C VAL A 3 1.36 -11.86 -3.84
N SER A 4 0.78 -12.58 -2.90
CA SER A 4 -0.42 -12.16 -2.17
C SER A 4 -0.27 -12.33 -0.66
N ASP A 5 0.58 -13.27 -0.24
CA ASP A 5 0.89 -13.55 1.15
C ASP A 5 2.27 -12.98 1.50
N LEU A 6 2.31 -12.18 2.55
CA LEU A 6 3.52 -11.54 3.08
C LEU A 6 3.97 -12.15 4.42
N SER A 7 3.35 -13.24 4.88
CA SER A 7 3.61 -13.83 6.20
C SER A 7 5.08 -14.21 6.41
N SER A 8 5.77 -14.63 5.35
CA SER A 8 7.20 -14.93 5.37
C SER A 8 8.10 -13.70 5.64
N LEU A 9 7.57 -12.49 5.51
CA LEU A 9 8.29 -11.24 5.76
C LEU A 9 8.07 -10.70 7.17
N ALA A 10 7.17 -11.28 7.97
CA ALA A 10 6.74 -10.72 9.25
C ALA A 10 7.89 -10.48 10.25
N GLU A 11 8.91 -11.33 10.23
CA GLU A 11 10.07 -11.29 11.13
C GLU A 11 11.20 -10.36 10.65
N LEU A 12 11.04 -9.68 9.50
CA LEU A 12 12.07 -8.81 8.93
C LEU A 12 12.01 -7.41 9.55
N GLU A 13 12.12 -7.32 10.87
CA GLU A 13 11.96 -6.09 11.65
C GLU A 13 12.92 -4.95 11.24
N LYS A 14 14.09 -5.31 10.70
CA LYS A 14 15.14 -4.37 10.25
C LYS A 14 15.00 -3.95 8.79
N MET A 15 13.93 -4.33 8.11
CA MET A 15 13.69 -3.95 6.72
C MET A 15 13.54 -2.44 6.60
N LEU A 16 14.35 -1.81 5.74
CA LEU A 16 14.28 -0.36 5.50
C LEU A 16 13.46 -0.01 4.25
N TRP A 17 13.44 -0.92 3.27
CA TRP A 17 12.78 -0.73 1.98
C TRP A 17 12.12 -2.03 1.53
N LEU A 18 10.84 -1.94 1.17
CA LEU A 18 10.06 -3.03 0.61
C LEU A 18 9.38 -2.58 -0.70
N GLU A 19 9.53 -3.37 -1.76
CA GLU A 19 8.90 -3.17 -3.06
C GLU A 19 8.00 -4.37 -3.41
N LEU A 20 6.72 -4.09 -3.61
CA LEU A 20 5.65 -5.05 -3.85
C LEU A 20 4.84 -4.68 -5.09
N ASP A 21 5.33 -3.79 -5.95
CA ASP A 21 4.59 -3.29 -7.10
C ASP A 21 4.13 -4.42 -8.03
N ASN A 22 2.94 -4.26 -8.62
CA ASN A 22 2.34 -5.20 -9.58
C ASN A 22 2.21 -6.63 -9.03
N ASN A 23 1.63 -6.75 -7.84
CA ASN A 23 1.31 -8.01 -7.17
C ASN A 23 -0.20 -8.13 -6.86
N GLN A 24 -0.56 -9.06 -5.99
CA GLN A 24 -1.93 -9.34 -5.58
C GLN A 24 -2.10 -9.21 -4.07
N VAL A 25 -1.26 -8.40 -3.42
CA VAL A 25 -1.30 -8.16 -1.97
C VAL A 25 -2.61 -7.45 -1.62
N CYS A 26 -3.33 -7.99 -0.64
CA CYS A 26 -4.52 -7.38 -0.09
C CYS A 26 -4.44 -7.16 1.43
N ASP A 27 -3.57 -7.91 2.11
CA ASP A 27 -3.35 -7.84 3.55
C ASP A 27 -1.92 -7.34 3.84
N LEU A 28 -1.84 -6.31 4.69
CA LEU A 28 -0.59 -5.70 5.14
C LEU A 28 -0.28 -6.02 6.61
N SER A 29 -1.10 -6.84 7.27
CA SER A 29 -0.91 -7.22 8.67
C SER A 29 0.49 -7.77 8.96
N PRO A 30 1.12 -8.58 8.06
CA PRO A 30 2.50 -9.03 8.27
C PRO A 30 3.54 -7.90 8.33
N LEU A 31 3.24 -6.68 7.86
CA LEU A 31 4.17 -5.56 7.88
C LEU A 31 4.18 -4.81 9.22
N ALA A 32 3.22 -5.07 10.13
CA ALA A 32 3.04 -4.28 11.35
C ALA A 32 4.27 -4.28 12.30
N GLY A 33 5.10 -5.33 12.22
CA GLY A 33 6.35 -5.49 12.97
C GLY A 33 7.55 -4.76 12.37
N MET A 34 7.48 -4.28 11.12
CA MET A 34 8.62 -3.66 10.42
C MET A 34 8.83 -2.19 10.84
N LYS A 35 9.09 -1.94 12.12
CA LYS A 35 9.20 -0.59 12.71
C LYS A 35 10.29 0.28 12.10
N GLU A 36 11.28 -0.34 11.45
CA GLU A 36 12.37 0.35 10.75
C GLU A 36 12.07 0.69 9.29
N LEU A 37 10.90 0.30 8.76
CA LEU A 37 10.55 0.51 7.36
C LEU A 37 10.42 2.00 7.04
N LYS A 38 11.19 2.45 6.04
CA LYS A 38 11.22 3.84 5.57
C LYS A 38 10.50 4.01 4.24
N LYS A 39 10.60 3.02 3.37
CA LYS A 39 10.04 3.08 2.01
C LYS A 39 9.21 1.85 1.69
N LEU A 40 7.97 2.08 1.31
CA LEU A 40 7.04 1.04 0.89
C LEU A 40 6.46 1.38 -0.49
N TYR A 41 6.71 0.52 -1.46
CA TYR A 41 6.12 0.60 -2.80
C TYR A 41 5.19 -0.61 -2.96
N MET A 42 3.93 -0.36 -3.24
CA MET A 42 2.91 -1.40 -3.42
C MET A 42 1.89 -1.00 -4.48
N GLU A 43 2.32 -0.31 -5.53
CA GLU A 43 1.47 0.07 -6.65
C GLU A 43 0.83 -1.15 -7.33
N ASN A 44 -0.36 -0.96 -7.88
CA ASN A 44 -1.12 -1.99 -8.61
C ASN A 44 -1.30 -3.29 -7.82
N ASN A 45 -1.71 -3.17 -6.55
CA ASN A 45 -2.11 -4.28 -5.68
C ASN A 45 -3.62 -4.22 -5.39
N ARG A 46 -4.07 -4.98 -4.38
CA ARG A 46 -5.47 -5.09 -3.95
C ARG A 46 -5.68 -4.64 -2.51
N VAL A 47 -4.80 -3.77 -2.00
CA VAL A 47 -4.84 -3.26 -0.63
C VAL A 47 -6.02 -2.32 -0.44
N ARG A 48 -6.87 -2.62 0.55
CA ARG A 48 -8.02 -1.78 0.91
C ARG A 48 -7.87 -1.13 2.30
N ILE A 49 -7.20 -1.83 3.19
CA ILE A 49 -7.06 -1.56 4.62
C ILE A 49 -5.62 -1.10 4.85
N LEU A 50 -5.44 0.06 5.49
CA LEU A 50 -4.12 0.67 5.69
C LEU A 50 -3.74 0.74 7.18
N GLU A 51 -4.61 0.27 8.08
CA GLU A 51 -4.37 0.23 9.53
C GLU A 51 -2.99 -0.34 9.93
N PRO A 52 -2.48 -1.43 9.34
CA PRO A 52 -1.16 -1.96 9.72
C PRO A 52 0.01 -1.00 9.52
N LEU A 53 -0.15 0.01 8.63
CA LEU A 53 0.89 1.01 8.35
C LEU A 53 0.90 2.16 9.36
N LEU A 54 -0.18 2.37 10.13
CA LEU A 54 -0.29 3.47 11.10
C LEU A 54 0.78 3.40 12.19
N GLU A 55 1.23 2.18 12.48
CA GLU A 55 2.23 1.86 13.50
C GLU A 55 3.67 1.95 13.00
N LEU A 56 3.87 2.23 11.70
CA LEU A 56 5.18 2.32 11.05
C LEU A 56 5.66 3.77 10.98
N THR A 57 5.92 4.34 12.15
CA THR A 57 6.21 5.78 12.34
C THR A 57 7.49 6.28 11.66
N ARG A 58 8.35 5.38 11.20
CA ARG A 58 9.57 5.69 10.43
C ARG A 58 9.34 5.76 8.92
N LEU A 59 8.13 5.52 8.43
CA LEU A 59 7.82 5.62 7.00
C LEU A 59 8.03 7.05 6.51
N GLU A 60 8.90 7.18 5.50
CA GLU A 60 9.20 8.43 4.81
C GLU A 60 8.48 8.49 3.46
N ILE A 61 8.30 7.34 2.79
CA ILE A 61 7.66 7.25 1.47
C ILE A 61 6.73 6.04 1.42
N VAL A 62 5.48 6.26 1.00
CA VAL A 62 4.57 5.17 0.60
C VAL A 62 3.95 5.49 -0.75
N GLN A 63 4.11 4.56 -1.69
CA GLN A 63 3.47 4.61 -3.00
C GLN A 63 2.54 3.40 -3.12
N GLY A 64 1.26 3.65 -3.38
CA GLY A 64 0.28 2.58 -3.50
C GLY A 64 -0.80 2.87 -4.52
N LYS A 65 -0.45 3.61 -5.58
CA LYS A 65 -1.37 3.91 -6.69
C LYS A 65 -1.96 2.62 -7.24
N GLY A 66 -3.22 2.63 -7.68
CA GLY A 66 -3.84 1.43 -8.25
C GLY A 66 -4.41 0.46 -7.21
N ASN A 67 -4.48 0.84 -5.93
CA ASN A 67 -5.08 0.05 -4.87
C ASN A 67 -6.53 0.48 -4.57
N PRO A 68 -7.40 -0.43 -4.12
CA PRO A 68 -8.78 -0.10 -3.76
C PRO A 68 -8.93 0.54 -2.37
N ALA A 69 -7.89 1.15 -1.80
CA ALA A 69 -7.98 1.84 -0.51
C ALA A 69 -8.84 3.11 -0.63
N SER A 70 -9.72 3.32 0.33
CA SER A 70 -10.66 4.45 0.30
C SER A 70 -9.98 5.77 0.65
N SER A 71 -10.61 6.89 0.30
CA SER A 71 -10.13 8.21 0.72
C SER A 71 -10.09 8.36 2.25
N SER A 72 -11.02 7.71 2.98
CA SER A 72 -11.05 7.70 4.44
C SER A 72 -9.80 7.01 5.02
N GLU A 73 -9.45 5.84 4.48
CA GLU A 73 -8.25 5.09 4.86
C GLU A 73 -6.98 5.90 4.60
N THR A 74 -6.90 6.49 3.40
CA THR A 74 -5.75 7.33 3.04
C THR A 74 -5.64 8.54 3.98
N LEU A 75 -6.77 9.13 4.39
CA LEU A 75 -6.78 10.27 5.30
C LEU A 75 -6.30 9.89 6.71
N LYS A 76 -6.70 8.72 7.24
CA LYS A 76 -6.17 8.21 8.51
C LYS A 76 -4.65 8.09 8.43
N LEU A 77 -4.13 7.51 7.34
CA LEU A 77 -2.71 7.30 7.15
C LEU A 77 -1.93 8.62 7.08
N VAL A 78 -2.41 9.60 6.31
CA VAL A 78 -1.80 10.93 6.22
C VAL A 78 -1.78 11.65 7.57
N LYS A 79 -2.83 11.48 8.40
CA LYS A 79 -2.89 12.06 9.75
C LYS A 79 -1.92 11.38 10.72
N ALA A 80 -1.80 10.06 10.65
CA ALA A 80 -0.92 9.30 11.53
C ALA A 80 0.57 9.49 11.17
N LEU A 81 0.88 9.68 9.88
CA LEU A 81 2.25 9.79 9.38
C LEU A 81 2.48 11.15 8.68
N PRO A 82 2.44 12.28 9.43
CA PRO A 82 2.50 13.62 8.83
C PRO A 82 3.85 13.94 8.15
N LYS A 83 4.91 13.19 8.46
CA LYS A 83 6.24 13.32 7.84
C LYS A 83 6.40 12.46 6.59
N CYS A 84 5.47 11.52 6.35
CA CYS A 84 5.54 10.63 5.21
C CYS A 84 5.03 11.32 3.95
N SER A 85 5.71 11.09 2.83
CA SER A 85 5.34 11.64 1.53
C SER A 85 4.14 10.89 0.94
N ILE A 86 2.95 11.15 1.49
CA ILE A 86 1.66 10.56 1.08
C ILE A 86 0.62 11.67 0.93
N LYS A 87 -0.25 11.56 -0.08
CA LYS A 87 -1.36 12.47 -0.29
C LYS A 87 -2.67 11.71 -0.34
N VAL A 88 -3.77 12.39 -0.02
CA VAL A 88 -5.11 11.84 -0.23
C VAL A 88 -5.28 11.52 -1.71
N GLY A 89 -5.72 10.31 -2.02
CA GLY A 89 -5.84 9.81 -3.39
C GLY A 89 -4.58 9.16 -3.96
N SER A 90 -3.47 9.11 -3.21
CA SER A 90 -2.25 8.35 -3.59
C SER A 90 -2.52 6.87 -3.85
N PHE A 91 -3.62 6.32 -3.33
CA PHE A 91 -3.98 4.92 -3.52
C PHE A 91 -4.99 4.70 -4.63
N ASN A 92 -5.68 5.73 -5.13
CA ASN A 92 -6.82 5.58 -6.02
C ASN A 92 -6.52 4.67 -7.21
N LYS A 93 -7.48 3.78 -7.51
CA LYS A 93 -7.48 3.05 -8.77
C LYS A 93 -7.62 4.04 -9.92
N VAL A 94 -6.65 4.08 -10.83
CA VAL A 94 -6.85 4.80 -12.10
C VAL A 94 -8.05 4.15 -12.76
N PRO A 95 -9.11 4.90 -13.13
CA PRO A 95 -10.23 4.31 -13.84
C PRO A 95 -9.68 3.75 -15.14
N THR A 96 -9.58 2.42 -15.21
CA THR A 96 -9.38 1.72 -16.47
C THR A 96 -10.53 2.18 -17.36
N ARG A 97 -10.23 2.95 -18.41
CA ARG A 97 -11.22 3.27 -19.44
C ARG A 97 -11.87 1.95 -19.79
N ARG A 98 -13.16 1.79 -19.44
CA ARG A 98 -13.99 0.69 -19.93
C ARG A 98 -13.77 0.68 -21.44
N ASN A 99 -13.12 -0.37 -21.94
CA ASN A 99 -13.04 -0.66 -23.34
C ASN A 99 -14.49 -0.65 -23.83
N ARG A 100 -14.88 0.39 -24.58
CA ARG A 100 -16.21 0.42 -25.18
C ARG A 100 -16.20 -0.69 -26.23
N ASN A 101 -17.07 -1.69 -26.02
CA ASN A 101 -17.46 -2.70 -27.00
C ASN A 101 -17.41 -2.17 -28.45
N PRO A 102 -17.03 -3.00 -29.44
CA PRO A 102 -17.91 -3.22 -30.56
C PRO A 102 -18.92 -4.32 -30.15
N ALA A 103 -20.21 -3.98 -30.14
CA ALA A 103 -21.27 -4.98 -30.18
C ALA A 103 -21.17 -5.78 -31.51
N PRO A 104 -21.71 -7.01 -31.59
CA PRO A 104 -21.60 -7.87 -32.79
C PRO A 104 -22.17 -7.23 -34.06
#